data_AF-A0A699X863-F1
#
_entry.id   AF-A0A699X863-F1
#
_cell.length_a   1.000
_cell.length_b   1.000
_cell.length_c   1.000
_cell.angle_alpha   90.00
_cell.angle_beta   90.00
_cell.angle_gamma   90.00
#
_symmetry.space_group_name_H-M   'P 1'
#
loop_
_entity.id
_entity.type
_entity.pdbx_description
1 polymer ?
#
loop_
_entity_poly.entity_id
_entity_poly.type
_entity_poly.pdbx_seq_one_letter_code
_entity_poly.pdbx_strand_id
1 'polypeptide(L)'
;YVPGQLHPNIRVAMREIALADTERKFDFGFPSEQNPPVTVYDTSGPYTDPNVEIDLKKGLPRLRESWIRERGDVEQLSGTSSHYGQERAADS
;
A
#
# COMPACT_ATOMS: atom_id res chain seq x y z
N TYR A 1 6.90 3.69 -1.00
CA TYR A 1 5.95 4.41 -0.13
C TYR A 1 6.38 5.85 0.07
N VAL A 2 5.44 6.77 0.25
CA VAL A 2 5.70 8.17 0.64
C VAL A 2 5.16 8.39 2.06
N PRO A 3 5.94 8.91 3.01
CA PRO A 3 5.48 9.14 4.39
C PRO A 3 4.53 10.34 4.46
N GLY A 4 3.54 10.26 5.37
CA GLY A 4 2.68 11.39 5.71
C GLY A 4 3.45 12.47 6.48
N GLN A 5 3.05 13.73 6.32
CA GLN A 5 3.64 14.86 7.05
C GLN A 5 2.97 15.09 8.41
N LEU A 6 1.63 15.16 8.44
CA LEU A 6 0.86 15.33 9.69
C LEU A 6 0.83 14.06 10.54
N HIS A 7 0.87 12.90 9.89
CA HIS A 7 0.83 11.59 10.54
C HIS A 7 2.00 10.75 10.00
N PRO A 8 3.17 10.78 10.67
CA PRO A 8 4.40 10.16 10.17
C PRO A 8 4.32 8.63 10.01
N ASN A 9 3.40 7.99 10.72
CA ASN A 9 3.12 6.55 10.63
C ASN A 9 2.36 6.15 9.36
N ILE A 10 1.74 7.10 8.64
CA ILE A 10 1.06 6.83 7.38
C ILE A 10 2.09 6.66 6.27
N ARG A 11 1.97 5.56 5.51
CA ARG A 11 2.79 5.26 4.34
C ARG A 11 1.89 5.12 3.11
N VAL A 12 1.93 6.10 2.23
CA VAL A 12 1.13 6.11 0.98
C VAL A 12 1.81 5.25 -0.07
N ALA A 13 1.08 4.28 -0.63
CA ALA A 13 1.61 3.38 -1.65
C ALA A 13 1.83 4.12 -2.97
N MET A 14 3.02 3.95 -3.54
CA MET A 14 3.43 4.44 -4.86
C MET A 14 4.33 3.38 -5.46
N ARG A 15 4.41 3.34 -6.79
CA ARG A 15 5.35 2.50 -7.55
C ARG A 15 6.31 3.39 -8.31
N GLU A 16 7.56 2.97 -8.36
CA GLU A 16 8.60 3.63 -9.16
C GLU A 16 8.95 2.76 -10.36
N ILE A 17 8.99 3.36 -11.55
CA ILE A 17 9.34 2.72 -12.81
C ILE A 17 10.69 3.28 -13.25
N ALA A 18 11.72 2.45 -13.21
CA ALA A 18 13.03 2.79 -13.76
C ALA A 18 12.95 2.88 -15.29
N LEU A 19 13.51 3.95 -15.85
CA LEU A 19 13.57 4.17 -17.29
C LEU A 19 14.99 3.89 -17.78
N ALA A 20 15.12 3.32 -18.98
CA ALA A 20 16.42 3.20 -19.64
C ALA A 20 16.91 4.58 -20.09
N ASP A 21 18.23 4.76 -20.20
CA ASP A 21 18.83 5.99 -20.72
C ASP A 21 18.45 6.22 -22.19
N THR A 22 18.38 7.49 -22.59
CA THR A 22 18.16 7.87 -23.99
C THR A 22 19.48 7.85 -24.75
N GLU A 23 19.56 6.99 -25.77
CA GLU A 23 20.70 6.92 -26.70
C GLU A 23 20.53 7.88 -27.89
N ARG A 24 21.50 8.77 -28.13
CA ARG A 24 21.52 9.66 -29.30
C ARG A 24 22.31 9.03 -30.45
N LYS A 25 21.60 8.39 -31.39
CA LYS A 25 22.19 7.56 -32.47
C LYS A 25 23.05 8.30 -33.49
N PHE A 26 23.05 9.64 -33.51
CA PHE A 26 23.75 10.44 -34.52
C PHE A 26 24.71 11.49 -33.94
N ASP A 27 24.91 11.50 -32.62
CA ASP A 27 25.76 12.46 -31.93
C ASP A 27 27.06 11.77 -31.45
N PHE A 28 28.06 11.71 -32.32
CA PHE A 28 29.34 11.04 -32.09
C PHE A 28 30.20 11.79 -31.05
N GLY A 29 29.85 11.68 -29.77
CA GLY A 29 30.66 12.23 -28.68
C GLY A 29 29.90 12.70 -27.44
N PHE A 30 28.56 12.69 -27.46
CA PHE A 30 27.76 13.08 -26.30
C PHE A 30 27.36 11.84 -25.47
N PRO A 31 27.40 11.92 -24.12
CA PRO A 31 26.98 10.83 -23.26
C PRO A 31 25.47 10.55 -23.37
N SER A 32 25.07 9.32 -23.03
CA SER A 32 23.66 8.96 -22.90
C SER A 32 22.96 9.88 -21.89
N GLU A 33 21.70 10.20 -22.16
CA GLU A 33 20.91 11.04 -21.27
C GLU A 33 20.14 10.15 -20.29
N GLN A 34 20.48 10.24 -19.00
CA GLN A 34 19.83 9.48 -17.95
C GLN A 34 18.39 9.97 -17.74
N ASN A 35 17.43 9.05 -17.81
CA ASN A 35 16.03 9.37 -17.53
C ASN A 35 15.72 9.15 -16.05
N PRO A 36 15.17 10.15 -15.33
CA PRO A 36 14.74 9.95 -13.96
C PRO A 36 13.58 8.93 -13.93
N PRO A 37 13.46 8.15 -12.85
CA PRO A 37 12.38 7.19 -12.73
C PRO A 37 11.01 7.89 -12.63
N VAL A 38 9.96 7.21 -13.08
CA VAL A 38 8.59 7.72 -13.02
C VAL A 38 7.87 7.12 -11.82
N THR A 39 7.40 7.98 -10.92
CA THR A 39 6.57 7.58 -9.78
C THR A 39 5.09 7.61 -10.15
N VAL A 40 4.38 6.51 -9.96
CA VAL A 40 2.95 6.36 -10.24
C VAL A 40 2.17 5.91 -9.01
N TYR A 41 0.88 6.24 -8.98
CA TYR A 41 -0.04 5.77 -7.94
C TYR A 41 -0.23 4.26 -8.04
N ASP A 42 -0.18 3.55 -6.91
CA ASP A 42 -0.29 2.08 -6.88
C ASP A 42 -1.46 1.61 -6.00
N THR A 43 -2.49 1.06 -6.64
CA THR A 43 -3.69 0.51 -5.99
C THR A 43 -3.60 -0.98 -5.70
N SER A 44 -2.49 -1.64 -6.05
CA SER A 44 -2.31 -3.09 -5.83
C SER A 44 -2.32 -3.48 -4.34
N GLY A 45 -1.97 -2.54 -3.46
CA GLY A 45 -1.84 -2.78 -2.04
C GLY A 45 -0.66 -3.70 -1.69
N PRO A 46 -0.70 -4.36 -0.51
CA PRO A 46 0.41 -5.19 -0.05
C PRO A 46 0.74 -6.40 -0.96
N TYR A 47 -0.16 -6.76 -1.88
CA TYR A 47 0.03 -7.90 -2.78
C TYR A 47 1.21 -7.75 -3.75
N THR A 48 1.69 -6.54 -4.01
CA THR A 48 2.89 -6.32 -4.84
C THR A 48 4.05 -5.73 -4.04
N ASP A 49 3.96 -5.68 -2.71
CA ASP A 49 5.09 -5.30 -1.87
C ASP A 49 5.90 -6.56 -1.52
N PRO A 50 7.13 -6.72 -2.04
CA PRO A 50 7.95 -7.91 -1.76
C PRO A 50 8.36 -8.02 -0.28
N ASN A 51 8.16 -6.97 0.52
CA ASN A 51 8.47 -6.96 1.96
C ASN A 51 7.27 -7.35 2.83
N VAL A 52 6.10 -7.63 2.25
CA VAL A 52 4.92 -8.07 2.99
C VAL A 52 4.65 -9.54 2.73
N GLU A 53 4.67 -10.34 3.79
CA GLU A 53 4.20 -11.72 3.74
C GLU A 53 2.66 -11.74 3.77
N ILE A 54 2.04 -12.31 2.72
CA ILE A 54 0.59 -12.40 2.60
C ILE A 54 0.10 -13.75 3.11
N ASP A 55 -0.68 -13.72 4.19
CA ASP A 55 -1.41 -14.86 4.72
C ASP A 55 -2.91 -14.63 4.54
N LEU A 56 -3.51 -15.32 3.56
CA LEU A 56 -4.93 -15.17 3.24
C LEU A 56 -5.86 -15.54 4.40
N LYS A 57 -5.43 -16.42 5.31
CA LYS A 57 -6.24 -16.81 6.48
C LYS A 57 -6.25 -15.72 7.55
N LYS A 58 -5.17 -14.93 7.64
CA LYS A 58 -5.08 -13.78 8.56
C LYS A 58 -5.66 -12.50 7.96
N GLY A 59 -5.72 -12.42 6.63
CA GLY A 59 -6.10 -11.22 5.91
C GLY A 59 -4.99 -10.17 5.89
N LEU A 60 -5.30 -8.99 5.35
CA LEU A 60 -4.34 -7.89 5.24
C LEU A 60 -4.13 -7.18 6.59
N PRO A 61 -2.95 -6.57 6.82
CA PRO A 61 -2.71 -5.72 7.97
C PRO A 61 -3.77 -4.61 8.10
N ARG A 62 -4.31 -4.44 9.32
CA ARG A 62 -5.33 -3.42 9.62
C ARG A 62 -4.68 -2.05 9.83
N LEU A 63 -4.03 -1.52 8.80
CA LEU A 63 -3.28 -0.25 8.82
C LEU A 63 -4.10 0.93 9.35
N ARG A 64 -5.42 0.86 9.17
CA ARG A 64 -6.40 1.87 9.54
C ARG A 64 -6.96 1.73 10.95
N GLU A 65 -6.53 0.75 11.75
CA GLU A 65 -7.19 0.49 13.03
C GLU A 65 -6.88 1.56 14.08
N SER A 66 -5.62 1.93 14.25
CA SER A 66 -5.20 2.86 15.31
C SER A 66 -5.83 4.25 15.12
N TRP A 67 -5.74 4.82 13.91
CA TRP A 67 -6.25 6.17 13.63
C TRP A 67 -7.79 6.27 13.66
N ILE A 68 -8.52 5.14 13.71
CA ILE A 68 -9.98 5.09 13.80
C ILE A 68 -10.33 5.13 15.27
N ARG A 69 -9.64 4.34 16.09
CA ARG A 69 -9.78 4.37 17.55
C ARG A 69 -9.37 5.74 18.11
N GLU A 70 -8.29 6.32 17.63
CA GLU A 70 -7.75 7.60 18.11
C GLU A 70 -8.67 8.80 17.87
N ARG A 71 -9.63 8.73 16.92
CA ARG A 71 -10.62 9.80 16.73
C ARG A 71 -11.66 9.88 17.84
N GLY A 72 -11.83 8.83 18.64
CA GLY A 72 -12.80 8.78 19.74
C GLY A 72 -14.26 8.78 19.28
N ASP A 73 -14.52 8.44 18.02
CA ASP A 73 -15.86 8.46 17.40
C ASP A 73 -16.45 7.06 17.16
N VAL A 74 -15.82 6.02 17.73
CA VAL A 74 -16.23 4.62 17.57
C VAL A 74 -16.20 3.86 18.90
N GLU A 75 -16.98 2.78 18.99
CA GLU A 75 -16.94 1.81 20.07
C GLU A 75 -16.56 0.41 19.54
N GLN A 76 -15.86 -0.37 20.35
CA GLN A 76 -15.50 -1.75 20.03
C GLN A 76 -16.59 -2.68 20.60
N LEU A 77 -17.33 -3.35 19.73
CA LEU A 77 -18.28 -4.39 20.13
C LEU A 77 -17.54 -5.66 20.58
N SER A 78 -18.20 -6.45 21.45
CA SER A 78 -17.70 -7.73 21.95
C SER A 78 -17.60 -8.82 20.87
N GLY A 79 -18.31 -8.66 19.76
CA GLY A 79 -18.31 -9.60 18.65
C GLY A 79 -19.15 -9.14 17.47
N THR A 80 -19.34 -10.03 16.50
CA THR A 80 -20.14 -9.78 15.30
C THR A 80 -21.61 -9.62 15.67
N SER A 81 -22.20 -8.49 15.30
CA SER A 81 -23.60 -8.16 15.62
C SER A 81 -24.60 -8.44 14.51
N SER A 82 -24.14 -8.65 13.27
CA SER A 82 -25.04 -8.96 12.15
C SER A 82 -25.52 -10.40 12.20
N HIS A 83 -26.79 -10.64 11.84
CA HIS A 83 -27.38 -11.99 11.79
C HIS A 83 -26.53 -12.94 10.94
N TYR A 84 -26.20 -12.52 9.71
CA TYR A 84 -25.33 -13.27 8.82
C TYR A 84 -23.98 -13.61 9.46
N GLY A 85 -23.36 -12.66 10.16
CA GLY A 85 -22.06 -12.89 10.80
C GLY A 85 -22.13 -13.83 11.99
N GLN A 86 -23.25 -13.85 12.72
CA GLN A 86 -23.51 -14.81 13.79
C GLN A 86 -23.74 -16.22 13.25
N GLU A 87 -24.53 -16.37 12.19
CA GLU A 87 -24.76 -17.65 11.52
C GLU A 87 -23.44 -18.25 11.01
N ARG A 88 -22.63 -17.46 10.29
CA ARG A 88 -21.35 -17.93 9.73
C ARG A 88 -20.32 -18.29 10.80
N ALA A 89 -20.39 -17.70 11.99
CA ALA A 89 -19.51 -18.06 13.11
C ALA A 89 -19.86 -19.43 13.72
N ALA A 90 -21.10 -19.89 13.53
CA ALA A 90 -21.57 -21.19 14.00
C ALA A 90 -21.32 -22.34 13.00
N ASP A 91 -20.87 -22.03 11.77
CA ASP A 91 -20.66 -22.99 10.67
C ASP A 91 -19.33 -23.78 10.78
N SER A 92 -18.85 -24.07 11.99
CA SER A 92 -17.55 -24.73 12.25
C SER A 92 -17.42 -26.11 11.60
#